data_AF-A0A7C2ER12-F1
#
_entry.id   AF-A0A7C2ER12-F1
#
_cell.length_a   1.000
_cell.length_b   1.000
_cell.length_c   1.000
_cell.angle_alpha   90.00
_cell.angle_beta   90.00
_cell.angle_gamma   90.00
#
_symmetry.space_group_name_H-M   'P 1'
#
loop_
_entity.id
_entity.type
_entity.pdbx_description
1 polymer ?
#
loop_
_entity_poly.entity_id
_entity_poly.type
_entity_poly.pdbx_seq_one_letter_code
_entity_poly.pdbx_strand_id
1 'polypeptide(L)'
;MALHLEQSERYEGDGVRDHWWSWAVWVEGPESELDGIEYVEYTLHPTFPKPVRRIRDRATKFRLGTGGWGVFTVYAKAVRKDGAVIPLEHELTLRFPDGRKCLD
;
A
#
# COMPACT_ATOMS: atom_id res chain seq x y z
N MET A 1 11.81 -14.35 -8.47
CA MET A 1 11.22 -13.47 -7.43
C MET A 1 9.74 -13.33 -7.71
N ALA A 2 8.89 -13.39 -6.69
CA ALA A 2 7.44 -13.25 -6.85
C ALA A 2 6.99 -11.79 -6.65
N LEU A 3 5.79 -11.47 -7.13
CA LEU A 3 5.13 -10.19 -6.84
C LEU A 3 4.88 -10.07 -5.33
N HIS A 4 5.20 -8.91 -4.77
CA HIS A 4 4.93 -8.55 -3.39
C HIS A 4 4.57 -7.07 -3.31
N LEU A 5 4.06 -6.64 -2.17
CA LEU A 5 3.85 -5.23 -1.89
C LEU A 5 5.06 -4.67 -1.14
N GLU A 6 5.45 -3.47 -1.53
CA GLU A 6 6.45 -2.67 -0.86
C GLU A 6 5.77 -1.42 -0.28
N GLN A 7 6.36 -0.81 0.75
CA GLN A 7 5.83 0.39 1.38
C GLN A 7 6.87 1.51 1.53
N SER A 8 6.37 2.73 1.65
CA SER A 8 7.12 3.88 2.19
C SER A 8 6.24 4.65 3.15
N GLU A 9 6.78 5.09 4.26
CA GLU A 9 6.09 5.95 5.21
C GLU A 9 6.92 7.20 5.56
N ARG A 10 6.23 8.29 5.83
CA ARG A 10 6.81 9.55 6.32
C ARG A 10 5.94 10.08 7.45
N TYR A 11 6.55 10.32 8.59
CA TYR A 11 5.89 11.03 9.69
C TYR A 11 5.72 12.50 9.33
N GLU A 12 4.49 13.00 9.42
CA GLU A 12 4.13 14.40 9.15
C GLU A 12 3.46 15.08 10.36
N GLY A 13 3.30 14.35 11.47
CA GLY A 13 2.78 14.93 12.70
C GLY A 13 3.77 15.89 13.39
N ASP A 14 3.25 16.71 14.29
CA ASP A 14 4.02 17.68 15.07
C ASP A 14 4.50 17.13 16.43
N GLY A 15 4.17 15.88 16.74
CA GLY A 15 4.52 15.19 17.99
C GLY A 15 3.70 15.59 19.21
N VAL A 16 2.71 16.48 19.08
CA VAL A 16 2.00 17.06 20.24
C VAL A 16 0.49 16.85 20.18
N ARG A 17 -0.15 16.87 18.99
CA ARG A 17 -1.63 16.77 18.91
C ARG A 17 -2.16 15.80 17.88
N ASP A 18 -1.47 15.63 16.75
CA ASP A 18 -1.93 14.74 15.67
C ASP A 18 -0.78 13.84 15.19
N HIS A 19 -0.91 12.54 15.46
CA HIS A 19 -0.03 11.53 14.89
C HIS A 19 -0.48 11.24 13.46
N TRP A 20 0.23 11.77 12.46
CA TRP A 20 -0.12 11.55 11.05
C TRP A 20 1.09 11.06 10.26
N TRP A 21 0.86 10.04 9.43
CA TRP A 21 1.85 9.56 8.48
C TRP A 21 1.27 9.66 7.08
N SER A 22 2.06 10.20 6.17
CA SER A 22 1.86 10.01 4.74
C SER A 22 2.59 8.75 4.32
N TRP A 23 1.85 7.76 3.83
CA TRP A 23 2.40 6.47 3.42
C TRP A 23 1.95 6.10 2.02
N ALA A 24 2.67 5.16 1.42
CA ALA A 24 2.32 4.60 0.13
C ALA A 24 2.71 3.13 0.06
N VAL A 25 1.95 2.40 -0.74
CA VAL A 25 2.21 1.01 -1.08
C VAL A 25 2.20 0.84 -2.59
N TRP A 26 3.03 -0.05 -3.11
CA TRP A 26 3.11 -0.36 -4.54
C TRP A 26 3.50 -1.82 -4.73
N VAL A 27 3.32 -2.34 -5.94
CA VAL A 27 3.71 -3.72 -6.25
C VAL A 27 5.16 -3.75 -6.72
N GLU A 28 5.99 -4.59 -6.11
CA GLU A 28 7.35 -4.88 -6.56
C GLU A 28 7.45 -6.31 -7.09
N GLY A 29 8.36 -6.50 -8.05
CA GLY A 29 8.62 -7.79 -8.67
C GLY A 29 9.24 -7.66 -10.06
N PRO A 30 9.41 -8.79 -10.78
CA PRO A 30 9.96 -8.78 -12.13
C PRO A 30 9.12 -7.93 -13.08
N GLU A 31 9.76 -7.15 -13.96
CA GLU A 31 9.04 -6.29 -14.91
C GLU A 31 8.08 -7.08 -15.80
N SER A 32 8.45 -8.28 -16.21
CA SER A 32 7.60 -9.19 -16.99
C SER A 32 6.29 -9.54 -16.27
N GLU A 33 6.33 -9.69 -14.94
CA GLU A 33 5.14 -9.96 -14.14
C GLU A 33 4.28 -8.71 -13.99
N LEU A 34 4.92 -7.57 -13.70
CA LEU A 34 4.23 -6.28 -13.56
C LEU A 34 3.55 -5.84 -14.86
N ASP A 35 4.15 -6.11 -16.02
CA ASP A 35 3.60 -5.78 -17.34
C ASP A 35 2.39 -6.66 -17.70
N GLY A 36 2.28 -7.83 -17.08
CA GLY A 36 1.12 -8.72 -17.17
C GLY A 36 -0.07 -8.25 -16.33
N ILE A 37 0.11 -7.31 -15.40
CA ILE A 37 -0.96 -6.78 -14.55
C ILE A 37 -1.79 -5.76 -15.34
N GLU A 38 -3.12 -5.92 -15.31
CA GLU A 38 -4.07 -4.94 -15.84
C GLU A 38 -4.39 -3.86 -14.81
N TYR A 39 -4.55 -4.24 -13.55
CA TYR A 39 -4.76 -3.33 -12.43
C TYR A 39 -4.50 -4.02 -11.09
N VAL A 40 -4.28 -3.20 -10.07
CA VAL A 40 -4.22 -3.64 -8.68
C VAL A 40 -5.39 -3.04 -7.92
N GLU A 41 -6.15 -3.88 -7.24
CA GLU A 41 -7.20 -3.48 -6.32
C GLU A 41 -6.69 -3.56 -4.89
N TYR A 42 -6.60 -2.42 -4.21
CA TYR A 42 -6.23 -2.31 -2.81
C TYR A 42 -7.48 -2.22 -1.95
N THR A 43 -7.55 -3.03 -0.89
CA THR A 43 -8.56 -2.95 0.15
C THR A 43 -7.93 -2.36 1.40
N LEU A 44 -8.33 -1.14 1.71
CA LEU A 44 -7.96 -0.40 2.91
C LEU A 44 -8.93 -0.70 4.06
N HIS A 45 -8.57 -0.23 5.26
CA HIS A 45 -9.45 -0.30 6.41
C HIS A 45 -10.80 0.41 6.15
N PRO A 46 -11.94 -0.10 6.64
CA PRO A 46 -13.28 0.45 6.37
C PRO A 46 -13.49 1.92 6.79
N THR A 47 -12.63 2.45 7.67
CA THR A 47 -12.66 3.86 8.08
C THR A 47 -12.21 4.81 6.98
N PHE A 48 -11.49 4.33 5.96
CA PHE A 48 -11.09 5.16 4.84
C PHE A 48 -12.28 5.40 3.89
N PRO A 49 -12.46 6.63 3.39
CA PRO A 49 -13.41 6.87 2.33
C PRO A 49 -12.98 6.10 1.08
N LYS A 50 -13.89 5.28 0.54
CA LYS A 50 -13.65 4.33 -0.56
C LYS A 50 -12.50 3.38 -0.21
N PRO A 51 -12.75 2.37 0.65
CA PRO A 51 -11.71 1.47 1.13
C PRO A 51 -11.15 0.61 -0.01
N VAL A 52 -11.97 0.29 -1.00
CA VAL A 52 -11.52 -0.43 -2.21
C VAL A 52 -11.09 0.57 -3.27
N ARG A 53 -9.81 0.51 -3.67
CA ARG A 53 -9.20 1.44 -4.64
C ARG A 53 -8.49 0.66 -5.74
N ARG A 54 -8.81 0.97 -6.98
CA ARG A 54 -8.22 0.33 -8.16
C ARG A 54 -7.21 1.24 -8.83
N ILE A 55 -5.98 0.79 -8.97
CA ILE A 55 -4.89 1.51 -9.64
C ILE A 55 -4.49 0.74 -10.90
N ARG A 56 -4.45 1.43 -12.04
CA ARG A 56 -4.06 0.88 -13.35
C ARG A 56 -2.69 1.37 -13.82
N ASP A 57 -2.11 2.33 -13.12
CA ASP A 57 -0.90 3.00 -13.54
C ASP A 57 0.33 2.13 -13.32
N ARG A 58 0.80 1.52 -14.41
CA ARG A 58 2.00 0.69 -14.43
C ARG A 58 3.29 1.49 -14.24
N ALA A 59 3.33 2.76 -14.66
CA ALA A 59 4.53 3.59 -14.59
C ALA A 59 4.94 3.87 -13.14
N THR A 60 3.96 3.97 -12.25
CA THR A 60 4.16 4.11 -10.81
C THR A 60 4.14 2.77 -10.06
N LYS A 61 4.23 1.63 -10.76
CA LYS A 61 4.09 0.29 -10.18
C LYS A 61 2.80 0.12 -9.37
N PHE A 62 1.72 0.70 -9.87
CA PHE A 62 0.39 0.69 -9.26
C PHE A 62 0.33 1.37 -7.88
N ARG A 63 1.20 2.35 -7.65
CA ARG A 63 1.33 3.00 -6.34
C ARG A 63 0.03 3.62 -5.85
N LEU A 64 -0.34 3.25 -4.62
CA LEU A 64 -1.39 3.88 -3.83
C LEU A 64 -0.74 4.67 -2.70
N GLY A 65 -0.92 5.99 -2.69
CA GLY A 65 -0.51 6.87 -1.60
C GLY A 65 -1.73 7.40 -0.82
N THR A 66 -1.65 7.44 0.50
CA THR A 66 -2.65 8.07 1.37
C THR A 66 -2.03 8.40 2.72
N GLY A 67 -2.72 9.19 3.54
CA GLY A 67 -2.30 9.50 4.90
C GLY A 67 -3.19 8.85 5.95
N GLY A 68 -2.63 8.55 7.11
CA GLY A 68 -3.38 8.02 8.25
C GLY A 68 -2.52 7.85 9.49
N TRP A 69 -3.18 7.51 10.59
CA TRP A 69 -2.58 7.39 11.92
C TRP A 69 -2.48 5.95 12.43
N GLY A 70 -3.19 5.00 11.79
CA GLY A 70 -3.24 3.59 12.20
C GLY A 70 -2.41 2.66 11.32
N VAL A 71 -1.90 1.60 11.92
CA VAL A 71 -1.33 0.43 11.24
C VAL A 71 -2.45 -0.56 10.90
N PHE A 72 -2.36 -1.26 9.77
CA PHE A 72 -3.32 -2.29 9.37
C PHE A 72 -2.75 -3.14 8.24
N THR A 73 -3.30 -4.34 8.03
CA THR A 73 -2.94 -5.17 6.87
C THR A 73 -3.62 -4.62 5.61
N VAL A 74 -2.81 -4.21 4.65
CA VAL A 74 -3.27 -3.85 3.30
C VAL A 74 -3.41 -5.14 2.50
N TYR A 75 -4.63 -5.44 2.09
CA TYR A 75 -4.89 -6.52 1.14
C TYR A 75 -4.92 -5.94 -0.27
N ALA A 76 -4.21 -6.56 -1.21
CA ALA A 76 -4.27 -6.19 -2.61
C ALA A 76 -4.53 -7.40 -3.50
N LYS A 77 -5.14 -7.14 -4.66
CA LYS A 77 -5.33 -8.13 -5.72
C LYS A 77 -4.71 -7.59 -6.99
N ALA A 78 -3.63 -8.19 -7.44
CA ALA A 78 -3.08 -7.91 -8.76
C ALA A 78 -3.85 -8.73 -9.79
N VAL A 79 -4.69 -8.05 -10.59
CA VAL A 79 -5.47 -8.68 -11.64
C VAL A 79 -4.69 -8.58 -12.94
N ARG A 80 -4.38 -9.73 -13.52
CA ARG A 80 -3.64 -9.85 -14.77
C ARG A 80 -4.54 -9.66 -15.98
N LYS A 81 -3.94 -9.30 -17.11
CA LYS A 81 -4.64 -9.12 -18.40
C LYS A 81 -5.28 -10.40 -18.93
N ASP A 82 -4.82 -11.56 -18.48
CA ASP A 82 -5.40 -12.89 -18.78
C ASP A 82 -6.58 -13.26 -17.85
N GLY A 83 -6.92 -12.38 -16.89
CA GLY A 83 -7.97 -12.60 -15.90
C GLY A 83 -7.53 -13.34 -14.63
N ALA A 84 -6.27 -13.79 -14.55
CA ALA A 84 -5.76 -14.40 -13.33
C ALA A 84 -5.62 -13.34 -12.22
N VAL A 85 -5.86 -13.77 -10.97
CA VAL A 85 -5.80 -12.89 -9.79
C VAL A 85 -4.72 -13.40 -8.86
N ILE A 86 -3.79 -12.51 -8.52
CA ILE A 86 -2.72 -12.78 -7.56
C ILE A 86 -3.05 -12.03 -6.28
N PRO A 87 -3.41 -12.73 -5.19
CA PRO A 87 -3.61 -12.10 -3.89
C PRO A 87 -2.25 -11.68 -3.32
N LEU A 88 -2.21 -10.47 -2.78
CA LEU A 88 -1.06 -9.89 -2.10
C LEU A 88 -1.54 -9.33 -0.76
N GLU A 89 -0.69 -9.39 0.25
CA GLU A 89 -0.95 -8.80 1.55
C GLU A 89 0.32 -8.15 2.09
N HIS A 90 0.15 -7.10 2.88
CA HIS A 90 1.26 -6.39 3.49
C HIS A 90 0.84 -5.73 4.78
N GLU A 91 1.59 -5.97 5.84
CA GLU A 91 1.39 -5.27 7.11
C GLU A 91 1.94 -3.85 6.98
N LEU A 92 1.05 -2.85 6.99
CA LEU A 92 1.47 -1.45 6.95
C LEU A 92 2.14 -1.09 8.28
N THR A 93 3.43 -0.82 8.22
CA THR A 93 4.21 -0.38 9.39
C THR A 93 4.42 1.13 9.36
N LEU A 94 4.03 1.82 10.43
CA LEU A 94 4.28 3.24 10.63
C LEU A 94 5.33 3.42 11.72
N ARG A 95 6.33 4.27 11.47
CA ARG A 95 7.45 4.51 12.40
C ARG A 95 7.51 5.98 12.79
N PHE A 96 7.68 6.24 14.07
CA PHE A 96 8.00 7.55 14.59
C PHE A 96 9.42 7.98 14.17
N PRO A 97 9.74 9.29 14.18
CA PRO A 97 11.07 9.79 13.86
C PRO A 97 12.18 9.22 14.75
N ASP A 98 11.83 8.82 15.98
CA ASP A 98 12.74 8.22 16.95
C ASP A 98 12.95 6.70 16.73
N GLY A 99 12.39 6.14 15.66
CA GLY A 99 12.52 4.73 15.30
C GLY A 99 11.54 3.79 16.02
N ARG A 100 10.71 4.29 16.94
CA ARG A 100 9.65 3.49 17.55
C ARG A 100 8.59 3.17 16.51
N LYS A 101 8.10 1.92 16.50
CA LYS A 101 6.91 1.56 15.73
C LYS A 101 5.67 2.17 16.39
N CYS A 102 4.72 2.64 15.59
CA CYS A 102 3.39 2.91 16.08
C CYS A 102 2.78 1.57 16.53
N LEU A 103 2.52 1.43 17.82
CA LEU A 103 1.85 0.25 18.39
C LEU A 103 0.34 0.45 18.21
N ASP A 104 -0.34 -0.60 17.76
CA ASP A 104 -1.80 -0.70 17.59
C ASP A 104 -2.54 -0.44 18.91
#